data_AF-A0A2W0C3Y4-F1
#
_entry.id   AF-A0A2W0C3Y4-F1
#
_cell.length_a   1.000
_cell.length_b   1.000
_cell.length_c   1.000
_cell.angle_alpha   90.00
_cell.angle_beta   90.00
_cell.angle_gamma   90.00
#
_symmetry.space_group_name_H-M   'P 1'
#
loop_
_entity.id
_entity.type
_entity.pdbx_description
1 polymer ?
#
loop_
_entity_poly.entity_id
_entity_poly.type
_entity_poly.pdbx_seq_one_letter_code
_entity_poly.pdbx_strand_id
1 'polypeptide(L)'
;MSIARNSIFAAMLVSSLAMASLDAPSTPSSDQAAHSTYEALSNSIFYHEAKLVENMHKYSPLVETYIQQMKQDPELGKVPASDNYFLGRLVLDNRGINDQTYGKKQSGKFKRVLDRLDGFYKMKYVPQGFMQLIFLNSGFDREDCELKYQRQEFLGEVRTLVFNVVPLKHTKGVHFVGRIWVEDQDYNIVRINGTYAPQSRGKHYFHFDSWRLNLQPGLWLPAYVYTEDSDVKYDLVRKLSMKGQTRLWGYDLKHSGQQTEFTDMQVESPAKDVADHSGNGANEISPIESQQKWQREAEDSVLDRMERAGVLAPDGEASKVLQAVVNNFEVTNSLNIQPDVRCRVLLTTPLETFTIGHTIVISRGLLDVLPDEASLAMVLSHELAHIALGHSVDTKYAFSDRMIFPDEDVLRKLVMQRSETDEMAADKKASELLRNSPYKDKLANAGLFLRALQAHAHELTWLIDPNFGNRMAKGRELFRMASLEQSAPQLQRGDVHQLAALPLGSRVKLDPWDDQVSLQKSKPVPLLTARDKMPFEVTPMFPNLARTTNAADVVAQQKQ
;
A
#
# COMPACT_ATOMS: atom_id res chain seq x y z
N MET A 1 23.89 -57.35 93.94
CA MET A 1 25.16 -57.31 93.19
C MET A 1 25.03 -56.19 92.18
N SER A 2 25.33 -54.91 92.44
CA SER A 2 26.61 -54.32 92.92
C SER A 2 27.78 -54.97 92.19
N ILE A 3 28.54 -54.27 91.35
CA ILE A 3 29.49 -53.24 91.79
C ILE A 3 29.66 -52.17 90.70
N ALA A 4 29.54 -50.91 91.13
CA ALA A 4 30.05 -49.72 90.48
C ALA A 4 31.56 -49.56 90.74
N ARG A 5 32.30 -48.87 89.86
CA ARG A 5 33.48 -48.10 90.26
C ARG A 5 33.72 -46.91 89.33
N ASN A 6 33.54 -45.72 89.92
CA ASN A 6 34.02 -44.42 89.48
C ASN A 6 35.55 -44.31 89.57
N SER A 7 36.13 -43.48 88.69
CA SER A 7 37.32 -42.61 88.87
C SER A 7 37.36 -41.61 87.69
N ILE A 8 36.88 -40.37 87.82
CA ILE A 8 37.57 -39.09 88.15
C ILE A 8 38.69 -38.65 87.17
N PHE A 9 38.36 -37.58 86.42
CA PHE A 9 39.11 -36.42 85.89
C PHE A 9 40.59 -36.51 85.45
N ALA A 10 40.83 -36.12 84.18
CA ALA A 10 41.77 -35.05 83.82
C ALA A 10 41.46 -34.50 82.40
N ALA A 11 41.39 -33.18 82.28
CA ALA A 11 41.05 -32.45 81.07
C ALA A 11 42.22 -32.38 80.06
N MET A 12 41.93 -32.55 78.77
CA MET A 12 42.77 -32.03 77.68
C MET A 12 41.87 -31.49 76.56
N LEU A 13 41.89 -30.17 76.43
CA LEU A 13 41.40 -29.42 75.29
C LEU A 13 42.27 -29.75 74.07
N VAL A 14 41.69 -30.40 73.07
CA VAL A 14 42.19 -30.33 71.69
C VAL A 14 41.00 -30.08 70.77
N SER A 15 40.91 -28.82 70.35
CA SER A 15 40.04 -28.32 69.31
C SER A 15 40.42 -28.94 67.95
N SER A 16 39.48 -29.65 67.32
CA SER A 16 39.52 -29.97 65.89
C SER A 16 38.17 -29.65 65.26
N LEU A 17 38.23 -28.79 64.24
CA LEU A 17 37.12 -28.21 63.50
C LEU A 17 36.21 -29.27 62.87
N ALA A 18 34.91 -29.16 63.10
CA ALA A 18 33.89 -29.74 62.23
C ALA A 18 33.80 -28.90 60.96
N MET A 19 34.12 -29.48 59.81
CA MET A 19 33.78 -28.89 58.52
C MET A 19 32.28 -29.04 58.28
N ALA A 20 31.56 -27.92 58.39
CA ALA A 20 30.24 -27.78 57.80
C ALA A 20 30.41 -27.71 56.27
N SER A 21 29.89 -28.70 55.55
CA SER A 21 29.70 -28.62 54.11
C SER A 21 28.60 -27.60 53.84
N LEU A 22 29.00 -26.36 53.57
CA LEU A 22 28.17 -25.36 52.92
C LEU A 22 27.95 -25.81 51.48
N ASP A 23 26.71 -26.16 51.13
CA ASP A 23 26.28 -26.25 49.73
C ASP A 23 26.55 -24.90 49.07
N ALA A 24 27.57 -24.87 48.21
CA ALA A 24 27.84 -23.71 47.37
C ALA A 24 26.69 -23.59 46.35
N PRO A 25 26.16 -22.37 46.10
CA PRO A 25 25.19 -22.18 45.02
C PRO A 25 25.88 -22.58 43.72
N SER A 26 25.36 -23.62 43.06
CA SER A 26 25.83 -24.06 41.76
C SER A 26 25.66 -22.91 40.76
N THR A 27 26.77 -22.31 40.33
CA THR A 27 26.79 -21.40 39.18
C THR A 27 26.30 -22.17 37.96
N PRO A 28 25.28 -21.69 37.23
CA PRO A 28 24.79 -22.37 36.03
C PRO A 28 25.94 -22.48 35.02
N SER A 29 26.06 -23.64 34.38
CA SER A 29 27.04 -23.86 33.31
C SER A 29 26.77 -22.90 32.15
N SER A 30 27.81 -22.56 31.36
CA SER A 30 27.70 -21.65 30.21
C SER A 30 26.58 -22.05 29.23
N ASP A 31 26.33 -23.35 29.08
CA ASP A 31 25.28 -23.89 28.22
C ASP A 31 23.87 -23.66 28.81
N GLN A 32 23.70 -23.78 30.13
CA GLN A 32 22.42 -23.51 30.79
C GLN A 32 22.05 -22.02 30.75
N ALA A 33 23.04 -21.14 30.91
CA ALA A 33 22.84 -19.69 30.79
C ALA A 33 22.53 -19.25 29.34
N ALA A 34 23.17 -19.88 28.36
CA ALA A 34 22.86 -19.64 26.95
C ALA A 34 21.45 -20.13 26.56
N HIS A 35 21.05 -21.31 27.05
CA HIS A 35 19.70 -21.85 26.83
C HIS A 35 18.60 -20.98 27.45
N SER A 36 18.78 -20.49 28.68
CA SER A 36 17.79 -19.62 29.33
C SER A 36 17.65 -18.27 28.63
N THR A 37 18.75 -17.71 28.12
CA THR A 37 18.73 -16.46 27.34
C THR A 37 18.00 -16.66 26.00
N TYR A 38 18.22 -17.79 25.34
CA TYR A 38 17.54 -18.14 24.09
C TYR A 38 16.03 -18.34 24.28
N GLU A 39 15.64 -18.97 25.38
CA GLU A 39 14.22 -19.18 25.74
C GLU A 39 13.54 -17.84 26.05
N ALA A 40 14.19 -16.96 26.81
CA ALA A 40 13.67 -15.62 27.10
C ALA A 40 13.46 -14.79 25.83
N LEU A 41 14.42 -14.85 24.90
CA LEU A 41 14.33 -14.20 23.59
C LEU A 41 13.14 -14.73 22.78
N SER A 42 13.00 -16.05 22.68
CA SER A 42 11.90 -16.68 21.92
C SER A 42 10.54 -16.32 22.52
N ASN A 43 10.42 -16.34 23.85
CA ASN A 43 9.20 -15.93 24.55
C ASN A 43 8.85 -14.46 24.27
N SER A 44 9.85 -13.57 24.18
CA SER A 44 9.61 -12.17 23.81
C SER A 44 9.05 -12.03 22.40
N ILE A 45 9.61 -12.77 21.43
CA ILE A 45 9.13 -12.77 20.04
C ILE A 45 7.65 -13.20 19.97
N PHE A 46 7.29 -14.29 20.65
CA PHE A 46 5.90 -14.76 20.69
C PHE A 46 4.96 -13.74 21.36
N TYR A 47 5.39 -13.15 22.48
CA TYR A 47 4.62 -12.13 23.19
C TYR A 47 4.36 -10.89 22.32
N HIS A 48 5.38 -10.39 21.63
CA HIS A 48 5.25 -9.20 20.77
C HIS A 48 4.37 -9.47 19.54
N GLU A 49 4.41 -10.68 18.96
CA GLU A 49 3.48 -11.05 17.89
C GLU A 49 2.02 -11.11 18.39
N ALA A 50 1.77 -11.72 19.56
CA ALA A 50 0.44 -11.76 20.15
C ALA A 50 -0.09 -10.34 20.45
N LYS A 51 0.77 -9.47 20.99
CA LYS A 51 0.46 -8.06 21.27
C LYS A 51 0.16 -7.28 20.00
N LEU A 52 0.84 -7.57 18.88
CA LEU A 52 0.51 -6.98 17.58
C LEU A 52 -0.91 -7.38 17.16
N VAL A 53 -1.25 -8.66 17.20
CA VAL A 53 -2.59 -9.15 16.83
C VAL A 53 -3.67 -8.47 17.68
N GLU A 54 -3.44 -8.33 18.99
CA GLU A 54 -4.34 -7.58 19.87
C GLU A 54 -4.47 -6.11 19.43
N ASN A 55 -3.35 -5.44 19.18
CA ASN A 55 -3.34 -4.05 18.74
C ASN A 55 -4.03 -3.84 17.38
N MET A 56 -3.99 -4.82 16.47
CA MET A 56 -4.65 -4.73 15.17
C MET A 56 -6.18 -4.56 15.27
N HIS A 57 -6.82 -4.94 16.39
CA HIS A 57 -8.25 -4.68 16.63
C HIS A 57 -8.58 -3.18 16.75
N LYS A 58 -7.58 -2.33 17.01
CA LYS A 58 -7.74 -0.87 17.14
C LYS A 58 -7.76 -0.16 15.79
N TYR A 59 -7.33 -0.85 14.73
CA TYR A 59 -7.15 -0.28 13.40
C TYR A 59 -8.11 -0.91 12.39
N SER A 60 -8.38 -0.17 11.32
CA SER A 60 -9.20 -0.65 10.21
C SER A 60 -8.63 -0.18 8.87
N PRO A 61 -7.39 -0.58 8.51
CA PRO A 61 -6.72 -0.08 7.32
C PRO A 61 -7.44 -0.54 6.05
N LEU A 62 -7.29 0.25 4.98
CA LEU A 62 -7.62 -0.22 3.64
C LEU A 62 -6.60 -1.29 3.23
N VAL A 63 -7.06 -2.26 2.47
CA VAL A 63 -6.26 -3.33 1.90
C VAL A 63 -6.56 -3.41 0.41
N GLU A 64 -5.52 -3.22 -0.39
CA GLU A 64 -5.58 -3.39 -1.82
C GLU A 64 -4.74 -4.58 -2.24
N THR A 65 -5.33 -5.49 -2.99
CA THR A 65 -4.64 -6.66 -3.56
C THR A 65 -4.76 -6.64 -5.08
N TYR A 66 -3.62 -6.61 -5.76
CA TYR A 66 -3.53 -6.74 -7.22
C TYR A 66 -2.72 -7.97 -7.60
N ILE A 67 -3.25 -8.80 -8.49
CA ILE A 67 -2.71 -10.11 -8.83
C ILE A 67 -2.59 -10.21 -10.34
N GLN A 68 -1.50 -10.78 -10.82
CA GLN A 68 -1.26 -11.13 -12.22
C GLN A 68 -1.00 -12.63 -12.33
N GLN A 69 -1.81 -13.30 -13.16
CA GLN A 69 -1.46 -14.63 -13.64
C GLN A 69 -0.43 -14.47 -14.75
N MET A 70 0.62 -15.30 -14.72
CA MET A 70 1.74 -15.19 -15.63
C MET A 70 1.70 -16.31 -16.67
N LYS A 71 2.07 -15.98 -17.92
CA LYS A 71 2.33 -16.93 -19.00
C LYS A 71 3.80 -16.85 -19.42
N GLN A 72 4.32 -17.94 -19.97
CA GLN A 72 5.66 -17.95 -20.54
C GLN A 72 5.66 -17.27 -21.91
N ASP A 73 6.63 -16.39 -22.12
CA ASP A 73 7.00 -15.75 -23.37
C ASP A 73 8.45 -16.17 -23.73
N PRO A 74 8.73 -16.52 -25.00
CA PRO A 74 10.06 -16.94 -25.42
C PRO A 74 11.16 -15.89 -25.22
N GLU A 75 10.82 -14.62 -25.40
CA GLU A 75 11.78 -13.49 -25.38
C GLU A 75 11.78 -12.84 -23.99
N LEU A 76 10.60 -12.51 -23.49
CA LEU A 76 10.41 -11.70 -22.28
C LEU A 76 10.37 -12.51 -20.97
N GLY A 77 10.38 -13.85 -21.04
CA GLY A 77 10.32 -14.67 -19.83
C GLY A 77 8.89 -14.85 -19.35
N LYS A 78 8.55 -14.42 -18.13
CA LYS A 78 7.18 -14.54 -17.62
C LYS A 78 6.47 -13.20 -17.77
N VAL A 79 5.38 -13.15 -18.53
CA VAL A 79 4.60 -11.94 -18.77
C VAL A 79 3.16 -12.10 -18.28
N PRO A 80 2.44 -11.01 -17.96
CA PRO A 80 1.05 -11.10 -17.54
C PRO A 80 0.14 -11.72 -18.61
N ALA A 81 -0.79 -12.56 -18.17
CA ALA A 81 -1.78 -13.25 -18.98
C ALA A 81 -3.22 -12.86 -18.63
N SER A 82 -3.46 -12.58 -17.35
CA SER A 82 -4.69 -12.00 -16.82
C SER A 82 -4.42 -11.34 -15.48
N ASP A 83 -5.31 -10.49 -15.03
CA ASP A 83 -5.20 -9.80 -13.75
C ASP A 83 -6.48 -9.90 -12.89
N ASN A 84 -6.33 -9.59 -11.61
CA ASN A 84 -7.41 -9.46 -10.64
C ASN A 84 -7.10 -8.32 -9.67
N TYR A 85 -8.14 -7.61 -9.26
CA TYR A 85 -8.03 -6.48 -8.35
C TYR A 85 -9.09 -6.56 -7.25
N PHE A 86 -8.67 -6.28 -6.02
CA PHE A 86 -9.53 -6.21 -4.85
C PHE A 86 -9.17 -5.00 -4.00
N LEU A 87 -10.18 -4.30 -3.52
CA LEU A 87 -10.05 -3.24 -2.52
C LEU A 87 -11.06 -3.53 -1.41
N GLY A 88 -10.60 -3.49 -0.18
CA GLY A 88 -11.43 -3.73 1.00
C GLY A 88 -10.87 -3.05 2.23
N ARG A 89 -11.58 -3.17 3.34
CA ARG A 89 -11.12 -2.75 4.67
C ARG A 89 -10.89 -3.97 5.54
N LEU A 90 -9.72 -4.03 6.16
CA LEU A 90 -9.43 -5.04 7.18
C LEU A 90 -10.10 -4.64 8.49
N VAL A 91 -10.99 -5.48 9.00
CA VAL A 91 -11.52 -5.34 10.37
C VAL A 91 -11.30 -6.66 11.09
N LEU A 92 -10.57 -6.62 12.21
CA LEU A 92 -10.36 -7.79 13.05
C LEU A 92 -11.45 -7.81 14.13
N ASP A 93 -12.39 -8.74 14.04
CA ASP A 93 -13.44 -8.96 15.04
C ASP A 93 -13.17 -10.24 15.86
N ASN A 94 -13.99 -10.49 16.88
CA ASN A 94 -13.85 -11.68 17.74
C ASN A 94 -14.00 -13.02 16.99
N ARG A 95 -14.45 -13.01 15.72
CA ARG A 95 -14.59 -14.18 14.84
C ARG A 95 -13.47 -14.26 13.78
N GLY A 96 -12.53 -13.32 13.78
CA GLY A 96 -11.37 -13.28 12.90
C GLY A 96 -11.41 -12.11 11.92
N ILE A 97 -10.78 -12.29 10.75
CA ILE A 97 -10.71 -11.26 9.72
C ILE A 97 -12.08 -11.10 9.06
N ASN A 98 -12.64 -9.91 9.11
CA ASN A 98 -13.82 -9.51 8.35
C ASN A 98 -13.42 -8.51 7.26
N ASP A 99 -13.74 -8.81 6.00
CA ASP A 99 -13.47 -7.97 4.84
C ASP A 99 -14.70 -7.13 4.50
N GLN A 100 -14.57 -5.80 4.60
CA GLN A 100 -15.57 -4.89 4.04
C GLN A 100 -15.13 -4.45 2.64
N THR A 101 -15.64 -5.15 1.63
CA THR A 101 -15.25 -4.91 0.24
C THR A 101 -15.74 -3.56 -0.29
N TYR A 102 -14.84 -2.80 -0.90
CA TYR A 102 -15.18 -1.60 -1.66
C TYR A 102 -15.62 -2.03 -3.06
N GLY A 103 -16.81 -1.61 -3.50
CA GLY A 103 -17.25 -2.01 -4.83
C GLY A 103 -18.58 -1.49 -5.33
N LYS A 104 -18.66 -1.38 -6.65
CA LYS A 104 -19.91 -1.31 -7.40
C LYS A 104 -20.58 -2.69 -7.29
N LYS A 105 -21.77 -2.78 -6.68
CA LYS A 105 -22.62 -3.98 -6.78
C LYS A 105 -22.66 -4.37 -8.26
N GLN A 106 -22.14 -5.54 -8.62
CA GLN A 106 -22.34 -6.07 -9.97
C GLN A 106 -23.84 -6.17 -10.20
N SER A 107 -24.38 -5.22 -10.97
CA SER A 107 -25.73 -5.29 -11.50
C SER A 107 -25.78 -6.43 -12.52
N GLY A 108 -26.84 -7.24 -12.44
CA GLY A 108 -27.28 -8.07 -13.54
C GLY A 108 -26.88 -9.55 -13.47
N LYS A 109 -27.90 -10.39 -13.30
CA LYS A 109 -27.90 -11.85 -13.45
C LYS A 109 -27.36 -12.35 -14.82
N PHE A 110 -27.01 -11.46 -15.74
CA PHE A 110 -26.51 -11.75 -17.10
C PHE A 110 -25.01 -12.07 -17.19
N LYS A 111 -24.14 -11.50 -16.33
CA LYS A 111 -22.71 -11.89 -16.30
C LYS A 111 -22.48 -13.30 -15.72
N ARG A 112 -23.37 -13.75 -14.83
CA ARG A 112 -23.30 -15.10 -14.23
C ARG A 112 -23.51 -16.25 -15.22
N VAL A 113 -24.15 -16.01 -16.37
CA VAL A 113 -24.40 -17.06 -17.37
C VAL A 113 -23.21 -17.18 -18.33
N LEU A 114 -22.56 -16.07 -18.69
CA LEU A 114 -21.36 -16.09 -19.55
C LEU A 114 -20.13 -16.65 -18.80
N ASP A 115 -19.93 -16.25 -17.53
CA ASP A 115 -18.89 -16.83 -16.67
C ASP A 115 -19.09 -18.32 -16.37
N ARG A 116 -20.30 -18.86 -16.57
CA ARG A 116 -20.60 -20.28 -16.35
C ARG A 116 -20.21 -21.18 -17.51
N LEU A 117 -19.99 -20.64 -18.71
CA LEU A 117 -19.56 -21.42 -19.88
C LEU A 117 -18.02 -21.53 -19.95
N ASP A 118 -17.28 -20.55 -19.43
CA ASP A 118 -15.80 -20.57 -19.32
C ASP A 118 -15.29 -20.98 -17.92
N GLY A 119 -16.19 -21.21 -16.97
CA GLY A 119 -15.91 -21.14 -15.51
C GLY A 119 -15.59 -22.44 -14.79
N PHE A 120 -15.48 -23.59 -15.46
CA PHE A 120 -15.23 -24.85 -14.76
C PHE A 120 -13.77 -25.04 -14.28
N TYR A 121 -12.82 -24.18 -14.68
CA TYR A 121 -11.38 -24.39 -14.43
C TYR A 121 -10.57 -23.14 -14.02
N LYS A 122 -11.21 -22.02 -13.65
CA LYS A 122 -10.50 -20.80 -13.21
C LYS A 122 -10.36 -20.79 -11.66
N MET A 123 -9.13 -20.69 -11.17
CA MET A 123 -8.83 -20.45 -9.76
C MET A 123 -9.58 -19.22 -9.25
N LYS A 124 -10.24 -19.35 -8.10
CA LYS A 124 -10.94 -18.22 -7.45
C LYS A 124 -10.08 -17.67 -6.32
N TYR A 125 -9.65 -16.43 -6.46
CA TYR A 125 -8.98 -15.70 -5.39
C TYR A 125 -10.00 -15.26 -4.34
N VAL A 126 -9.64 -15.41 -3.07
CA VAL A 126 -10.47 -14.99 -1.93
C VAL A 126 -9.76 -13.83 -1.23
N PRO A 127 -10.31 -12.60 -1.24
CA PRO A 127 -9.68 -11.41 -0.67
C PRO A 127 -9.24 -11.59 0.80
N GLN A 128 -10.11 -12.19 1.63
CA GLN A 128 -9.83 -12.51 3.03
C GLN A 128 -8.56 -13.38 3.20
N GLY A 129 -8.28 -14.26 2.23
CA GLY A 129 -7.08 -15.11 2.27
C GLY A 129 -5.79 -14.30 2.09
N PHE A 130 -5.82 -13.20 1.34
CA PHE A 130 -4.69 -12.28 1.19
C PHE A 130 -4.49 -11.42 2.44
N MET A 131 -5.59 -10.99 3.08
CA MET A 131 -5.52 -10.29 4.37
C MET A 131 -4.89 -11.15 5.46
N GLN A 132 -5.06 -12.47 5.44
CA GLN A 132 -4.44 -13.39 6.41
C GLN A 132 -2.91 -13.42 6.32
N LEU A 133 -2.31 -13.03 5.19
CA LEU A 133 -0.87 -13.12 4.94
C LEU A 133 -0.05 -12.09 5.75
N ILE A 134 -0.70 -11.18 6.48
CA ILE A 134 -0.01 -10.24 7.40
C ILE A 134 0.30 -10.86 8.77
N PHE A 135 -0.31 -11.99 9.08
CA PHE A 135 -0.17 -12.73 10.35
C PHE A 135 0.62 -14.03 10.13
N LEU A 136 1.04 -14.68 11.23
CA LEU A 136 1.67 -16.01 11.23
C LEU A 136 0.68 -17.17 11.49
N ASN A 137 -0.63 -16.86 11.57
CA ASN A 137 -1.77 -17.72 11.96
C ASN A 137 -2.02 -17.84 13.48
N SER A 138 -3.23 -18.31 13.84
CA SER A 138 -3.58 -18.76 15.20
C SER A 138 -2.75 -20.00 15.56
N GLY A 139 -1.93 -19.92 16.61
CA GLY A 139 -1.00 -20.99 17.01
C GLY A 139 0.48 -20.66 16.76
N PHE A 140 0.83 -19.39 16.51
CA PHE A 140 2.23 -18.96 16.60
C PHE A 140 2.62 -18.76 18.06
N ASP A 141 2.97 -19.86 18.72
CA ASP A 141 3.45 -19.89 20.10
C ASP A 141 4.50 -20.98 20.30
N ARG A 142 5.06 -21.03 21.51
CA ARG A 142 6.07 -22.01 21.90
C ARG A 142 5.56 -23.45 21.99
N GLU A 143 4.25 -23.65 22.11
CA GLU A 143 3.64 -24.97 22.23
C GLU A 143 3.51 -25.63 20.86
N ASP A 144 3.35 -24.83 19.81
CA ASP A 144 3.14 -25.30 18.44
C ASP A 144 4.37 -25.15 17.52
N CYS A 145 5.37 -24.33 17.85
CA CYS A 145 6.56 -24.16 17.01
C CYS A 145 7.87 -23.85 17.76
N GLU A 146 8.97 -24.23 17.12
CA GLU A 146 10.34 -23.92 17.54
C GLU A 146 10.94 -22.87 16.60
N LEU A 147 11.57 -21.84 17.18
CA LEU A 147 12.39 -20.89 16.43
C LEU A 147 13.80 -21.46 16.29
N LYS A 148 14.44 -21.27 15.13
CA LYS A 148 15.83 -21.68 14.90
C LYS A 148 16.64 -20.51 14.38
N TYR A 149 17.49 -19.96 15.23
CA TYR A 149 18.36 -18.84 14.85
C TYR A 149 19.22 -19.20 13.64
N GLN A 150 19.39 -18.24 12.73
CA GLN A 150 20.17 -18.41 11.51
C GLN A 150 21.34 -17.43 11.46
N ARG A 151 21.06 -16.12 11.55
CA ARG A 151 22.04 -15.04 11.39
C ARG A 151 21.48 -13.70 11.85
N GLN A 152 22.34 -12.70 11.85
CA GLN A 152 21.97 -11.29 11.86
C GLN A 152 21.98 -10.73 10.44
N GLU A 153 21.08 -9.79 10.16
CA GLU A 153 20.95 -9.13 8.86
C GLU A 153 20.43 -7.70 9.06
N PHE A 154 20.88 -6.76 8.23
CA PHE A 154 20.30 -5.41 8.19
C PHE A 154 19.21 -5.37 7.11
N LEU A 155 18.02 -4.94 7.50
CA LEU A 155 16.95 -4.58 6.58
C LEU A 155 16.84 -3.06 6.59
N GLY A 156 17.52 -2.41 5.65
CA GLY A 156 17.70 -0.96 5.70
C GLY A 156 18.59 -0.53 6.86
N GLU A 157 18.08 0.33 7.73
CA GLU A 157 18.75 0.84 8.93
C GLU A 157 18.50 -0.04 10.17
N VAL A 158 17.62 -1.04 10.06
CA VAL A 158 17.19 -1.87 11.18
C VAL A 158 18.01 -3.16 11.20
N ARG A 159 18.73 -3.38 12.30
CA ARG A 159 19.39 -4.66 12.56
C ARG A 159 18.34 -5.68 12.98
N THR A 160 18.42 -6.89 12.41
CA THR A 160 17.48 -7.97 12.67
C THR A 160 18.18 -9.28 13.00
N LEU A 161 17.51 -10.08 13.82
CA LEU A 161 17.79 -11.50 14.09
C LEU A 161 16.89 -12.35 13.19
N VAL A 162 17.48 -13.30 12.47
CA VAL A 162 16.77 -14.13 11.50
C VAL A 162 16.53 -15.52 12.08
N PHE A 163 15.28 -15.97 12.07
CA PHE A 163 14.88 -17.29 12.55
C PHE A 163 14.12 -18.06 11.49
N ASN A 164 14.38 -19.37 11.38
CA ASN A 164 13.44 -20.27 10.72
C ASN A 164 12.38 -20.70 11.73
N VAL A 165 11.11 -20.71 11.34
CA VAL A 165 9.98 -21.19 12.15
C VAL A 165 9.71 -22.64 11.75
N VAL A 166 9.84 -23.55 12.71
CA VAL A 166 9.65 -24.99 12.48
C VAL A 166 8.50 -25.49 13.37
N PRO A 167 7.39 -25.97 12.78
CA PRO A 167 6.29 -26.53 13.56
C PRO A 167 6.73 -27.79 14.30
N LEU A 168 6.22 -27.97 15.52
CA LEU A 168 6.48 -29.19 16.29
C LEU A 168 5.72 -30.37 15.72
N LYS A 169 6.20 -31.60 15.98
CA LYS A 169 5.61 -32.83 15.39
C LYS A 169 4.15 -33.06 15.78
N HIS A 170 3.72 -32.50 16.90
CA HIS A 170 2.38 -32.69 17.45
C HIS A 170 1.41 -31.58 17.03
N THR A 171 1.90 -30.52 16.39
CA THR A 171 1.12 -29.39 15.89
C THR A 171 0.13 -29.87 14.84
N LYS A 172 -1.15 -29.59 15.05
CA LYS A 172 -2.24 -29.99 14.15
C LYS A 172 -2.84 -28.76 13.48
N GLY A 173 -3.37 -28.96 12.27
CA GLY A 173 -4.00 -27.88 11.52
C GLY A 173 -2.99 -27.04 10.73
N VAL A 174 -3.47 -25.89 10.26
CA VAL A 174 -2.70 -24.98 9.43
C VAL A 174 -1.70 -24.22 10.30
N HIS A 175 -0.44 -24.14 9.90
CA HIS A 175 0.62 -23.46 10.61
C HIS A 175 1.59 -22.82 9.62
N PHE A 176 2.25 -21.75 10.04
CA PHE A 176 3.27 -21.10 9.22
C PHE A 176 4.56 -21.93 9.20
N VAL A 177 5.17 -22.01 8.01
CA VAL A 177 6.50 -22.57 7.82
C VAL A 177 7.29 -21.60 6.95
N GLY A 178 8.45 -21.16 7.46
CA GLY A 178 9.26 -20.19 6.76
C GLY A 178 10.28 -19.51 7.66
N ARG A 179 10.57 -18.26 7.34
CA ARG A 179 11.57 -17.44 8.01
C ARG A 179 10.96 -16.12 8.47
N ILE A 180 11.38 -15.68 9.65
CA ILE A 180 11.02 -14.39 10.23
C ILE A 180 12.29 -13.59 10.50
N TRP A 181 12.16 -12.26 10.35
CA TRP A 181 13.18 -11.30 10.77
C TRP A 181 12.60 -10.50 11.92
N VAL A 182 13.37 -10.45 13.01
CA VAL A 182 12.98 -9.88 14.28
C VAL A 182 13.91 -8.70 14.55
N GLU A 183 13.40 -7.51 14.80
CA GLU A 183 14.25 -6.37 15.13
C GLU A 183 14.91 -6.53 16.52
N ASP A 184 16.08 -5.92 16.70
CA ASP A 184 16.98 -6.23 17.80
C ASP A 184 16.71 -5.49 19.13
N GLN A 185 15.74 -4.58 19.20
CA GLN A 185 15.43 -3.81 20.41
C GLN A 185 14.29 -4.41 21.22
N ASP A 186 13.10 -4.50 20.63
CA ASP A 186 11.87 -4.95 21.30
C ASP A 186 11.43 -6.34 20.80
N TYR A 187 12.21 -6.97 19.93
CA TYR A 187 11.93 -8.28 19.34
C TYR A 187 10.62 -8.36 18.56
N ASN A 188 10.21 -7.26 17.91
CA ASN A 188 9.09 -7.30 16.98
C ASN A 188 9.47 -8.01 15.68
N ILE A 189 8.58 -8.85 15.16
CA ILE A 189 8.74 -9.42 13.82
C ILE A 189 8.47 -8.31 12.80
N VAL A 190 9.41 -8.07 11.88
CA VAL A 190 9.33 -6.98 10.87
C VAL A 190 9.22 -7.51 9.44
N ARG A 191 9.58 -8.78 9.21
CA ARG A 191 9.42 -9.46 7.92
C ARG A 191 9.08 -10.93 8.12
N ILE A 192 8.18 -11.45 7.29
CA ILE A 192 7.76 -12.85 7.25
C ILE A 192 7.91 -13.35 5.82
N ASN A 193 8.66 -14.43 5.61
CA ASN A 193 8.82 -15.07 4.31
C ASN A 193 8.53 -16.56 4.40
N GLY A 194 7.48 -17.05 3.73
CA GLY A 194 7.12 -18.45 3.81
C GLY A 194 5.75 -18.76 3.26
N THR A 195 5.13 -19.82 3.79
CA THR A 195 3.79 -20.26 3.42
C THR A 195 3.12 -20.96 4.60
N TYR A 196 1.86 -21.39 4.40
CA TYR A 196 1.11 -22.17 5.38
C TYR A 196 1.05 -23.65 4.98
N ALA A 197 1.21 -24.53 5.96
CA ALA A 197 1.15 -25.98 5.81
C ALA A 197 0.16 -26.60 6.81
N PRO A 198 -0.46 -27.77 6.52
CA PRO A 198 -0.36 -28.51 5.27
C PRO A 198 -1.19 -27.88 4.15
N GLN A 199 -0.68 -27.96 2.92
CA GLN A 199 -1.45 -27.61 1.72
C GLN A 199 -2.56 -28.65 1.52
N SER A 200 -3.82 -28.20 1.44
CA SER A 200 -4.97 -29.10 1.33
C SER A 200 -5.46 -29.24 -0.12
N ARG A 201 -6.07 -30.38 -0.48
CA ARG A 201 -6.70 -30.53 -1.80
C ARG A 201 -7.87 -29.55 -1.92
N GLY A 202 -7.71 -28.53 -2.76
CA GLY A 202 -8.74 -27.52 -3.07
C GLY A 202 -8.59 -26.18 -2.34
N LYS A 203 -7.67 -26.04 -1.37
CA LYS A 203 -7.25 -24.74 -0.83
C LYS A 203 -5.72 -24.66 -0.85
N HIS A 204 -5.21 -23.71 -1.63
CA HIS A 204 -3.79 -23.47 -1.84
C HIS A 204 -3.39 -22.19 -1.10
N TYR A 205 -2.36 -22.27 -0.26
CA TYR A 205 -1.73 -21.10 0.35
C TYR A 205 -0.52 -20.70 -0.49
N PHE A 206 -0.52 -19.45 -0.96
CA PHE A 206 0.59 -18.91 -1.73
C PHE A 206 1.84 -18.77 -0.88
N HIS A 207 3.02 -18.78 -1.52
CA HIS A 207 4.21 -18.25 -0.87
C HIS A 207 4.10 -16.73 -0.81
N PHE A 208 4.50 -16.16 0.32
CA PHE A 208 4.38 -14.74 0.56
C PHE A 208 5.60 -14.18 1.29
N ASP A 209 5.83 -12.88 1.07
CA ASP A 209 6.82 -12.05 1.73
C ASP A 209 6.10 -10.82 2.30
N SER A 210 5.83 -10.82 3.59
CA SER A 210 5.10 -9.77 4.31
C SER A 210 6.05 -8.89 5.09
N TRP A 211 5.85 -7.58 5.00
CA TRP A 211 6.70 -6.55 5.59
C TRP A 211 5.89 -5.62 6.50
N ARG A 212 6.49 -5.29 7.63
CA ARG A 212 5.97 -4.33 8.60
C ARG A 212 6.89 -3.12 8.67
N LEU A 213 6.31 -1.94 8.71
CA LEU A 213 7.04 -0.68 8.84
C LEU A 213 6.89 -0.15 10.25
N ASN A 214 7.88 0.60 10.73
CA ASN A 214 7.73 1.38 11.94
C ASN A 214 6.95 2.64 11.56
N LEU A 215 5.67 2.71 11.95
CA LEU A 215 4.78 3.82 11.60
C LEU A 215 4.73 4.86 12.71
N GLN A 216 4.94 4.43 13.95
CA GLN A 216 5.09 5.28 15.13
C GLN A 216 6.20 4.69 16.01
N PRO A 217 6.79 5.47 16.93
CA PRO A 217 7.79 4.97 17.87
C PRO A 217 7.32 3.69 18.59
N GLY A 218 8.07 2.59 18.40
CA GLY A 218 7.75 1.26 18.96
C GLY A 218 6.58 0.52 18.31
N LEU A 219 5.95 1.07 17.26
CA LEU A 219 4.78 0.48 16.59
C LEU A 219 5.13 -0.01 15.19
N TRP A 220 5.24 -1.33 15.04
CA TRP A 220 5.48 -2.01 13.77
C TRP A 220 4.17 -2.57 13.20
N LEU A 221 3.71 -2.04 12.06
CA LEU A 221 2.43 -2.42 11.46
C LEU A 221 2.62 -2.98 10.04
N PRO A 222 1.80 -3.96 9.61
CA PRO A 222 1.83 -4.49 8.25
C PRO A 222 1.55 -3.43 7.19
N ALA A 223 2.36 -3.38 6.14
CA ALA A 223 2.21 -2.43 5.05
C ALA A 223 2.21 -3.08 3.66
N TYR A 224 3.03 -4.12 3.48
CA TYR A 224 3.23 -4.76 2.18
C TYR A 224 3.23 -6.27 2.29
N VAL A 225 2.59 -6.94 1.34
CA VAL A 225 2.75 -8.37 1.13
C VAL A 225 2.99 -8.62 -0.35
N TYR A 226 4.11 -9.24 -0.68
CA TYR A 226 4.33 -9.82 -2.00
C TYR A 226 3.92 -11.29 -1.97
N THR A 227 3.29 -11.75 -3.04
CA THR A 227 2.88 -13.15 -3.23
C THR A 227 3.37 -13.63 -4.56
N GLU A 228 3.97 -14.82 -4.59
CA GLU A 228 4.42 -15.42 -5.84
C GLU A 228 4.32 -16.93 -5.73
N ASP A 229 3.89 -17.54 -6.82
CA ASP A 229 4.03 -18.97 -7.00
C ASP A 229 4.41 -19.26 -8.44
N SER A 230 5.29 -20.25 -8.59
CA SER A 230 5.66 -20.79 -9.89
C SER A 230 5.41 -22.29 -9.90
N ASP A 231 4.77 -22.76 -10.95
CA ASP A 231 4.58 -24.18 -11.25
C ASP A 231 3.71 -24.99 -10.27
N VAL A 232 2.76 -24.36 -9.59
CA VAL A 232 1.79 -25.08 -8.75
C VAL A 232 0.83 -25.90 -9.65
N LYS A 233 0.88 -27.23 -9.54
CA LYS A 233 -0.02 -28.15 -10.25
C LYS A 233 -1.40 -28.09 -9.59
N TYR A 234 -2.33 -27.36 -10.19
CA TYR A 234 -3.72 -27.30 -9.71
C TYR A 234 -4.67 -28.23 -10.48
N ASP A 235 -4.23 -28.74 -11.64
CA ASP A 235 -4.93 -29.73 -12.47
C ASP A 235 -3.91 -30.63 -13.19
N LEU A 236 -4.35 -31.74 -13.83
CA LEU A 236 -3.48 -32.70 -14.53
C LEU A 236 -2.60 -32.07 -15.62
N VAL A 237 -3.03 -30.95 -16.21
CA VAL A 237 -2.39 -30.32 -17.38
C VAL A 237 -1.90 -28.89 -17.10
N ARG A 238 -2.37 -28.22 -16.04
CA ARG A 238 -2.16 -26.78 -15.85
C ARG A 238 -1.30 -26.47 -14.62
N LYS A 239 -0.27 -25.65 -14.85
CA LYS A 239 0.59 -25.05 -13.83
C LYS A 239 0.11 -23.62 -13.57
N LEU A 240 -0.05 -23.26 -12.31
CA LEU A 240 -0.30 -21.89 -11.89
C LEU A 240 1.05 -21.17 -11.72
N SER A 241 1.22 -20.07 -12.45
CA SER A 241 2.25 -19.08 -12.17
C SER A 241 1.55 -17.76 -11.92
N MET A 242 1.83 -17.12 -10.78
CA MET A 242 1.21 -15.84 -10.44
C MET A 242 2.18 -14.97 -9.64
N LYS A 243 2.03 -13.65 -9.80
CA LYS A 243 2.62 -12.63 -8.94
C LYS A 243 1.50 -11.77 -8.37
N GLY A 244 1.63 -11.28 -7.16
CA GLY A 244 0.61 -10.45 -6.54
C GLY A 244 1.18 -9.57 -5.45
N GLN A 245 0.56 -8.42 -5.28
CA GLN A 245 0.94 -7.44 -4.28
C GLN A 245 -0.29 -7.05 -3.48
N THR A 246 -0.15 -7.08 -2.15
CA THR A 246 -1.12 -6.51 -1.21
C THR A 246 -0.49 -5.33 -0.49
N ARG A 247 -1.22 -4.22 -0.38
CA ARG A 247 -0.80 -3.00 0.31
C ARG A 247 -1.83 -2.64 1.37
N LEU A 248 -1.37 -2.15 2.51
CA LEU A 248 -2.20 -1.68 3.61
C LEU A 248 -1.86 -0.23 3.93
N TRP A 249 -2.88 0.60 4.16
CA TRP A 249 -2.75 2.02 4.53
C TRP A 249 -4.01 2.52 5.23
N GLY A 250 -4.05 3.79 5.62
CA GLY A 250 -5.17 4.37 6.34
C GLY A 250 -5.24 3.89 7.79
N TYR A 251 -4.09 3.71 8.44
CA TYR A 251 -4.05 3.38 9.87
C TYR A 251 -4.53 4.54 10.74
N ASP A 252 -4.36 5.80 10.29
CA ASP A 252 -4.72 7.01 11.03
C ASP A 252 -5.72 7.94 10.33
N LEU A 253 -6.75 7.37 9.68
CA LEU A 253 -7.80 8.15 8.98
C LEU A 253 -8.61 9.09 9.90
N LYS A 254 -8.54 8.91 11.23
CA LYS A 254 -9.32 9.73 12.18
C LYS A 254 -8.71 11.11 12.42
N HIS A 255 -7.41 11.28 12.19
CA HIS A 255 -6.69 12.54 12.37
C HIS A 255 -6.43 13.29 11.05
N SER A 256 -6.96 12.81 9.91
CA SER A 256 -6.87 13.53 8.63
C SER A 256 -7.75 14.80 8.67
N GLY A 257 -7.10 15.96 8.78
CA GLY A 257 -7.64 17.27 8.42
C GLY A 257 -8.46 18.00 9.49
N GLN A 258 -9.68 17.56 9.79
CA GLN A 258 -10.69 18.49 10.33
C GLN A 258 -10.83 18.56 11.87
N GLN A 259 -10.56 17.48 12.62
CA GLN A 259 -10.61 17.57 14.09
C GLN A 259 -9.44 18.39 14.66
N THR A 260 -8.30 18.34 13.98
CA THR A 260 -7.12 19.16 14.32
C THR A 260 -7.41 20.63 14.06
N GLU A 261 -8.03 20.99 12.93
CA GLU A 261 -8.45 22.38 12.64
C GLU A 261 -9.39 22.97 13.69
N PHE A 262 -10.39 22.21 14.16
CA PHE A 262 -11.29 22.69 15.22
C PHE A 262 -10.55 22.89 16.55
N THR A 263 -9.60 22.01 16.86
CA THR A 263 -8.82 22.06 18.11
C THR A 263 -7.81 23.22 18.06
N ASP A 264 -7.14 23.43 16.92
CA ASP A 264 -6.22 24.55 16.70
C ASP A 264 -6.95 25.89 16.70
N MET A 265 -8.14 25.99 16.08
CA MET A 265 -8.97 27.21 16.15
C MET A 265 -9.43 27.55 17.59
N GLN A 266 -9.66 26.56 18.45
CA GLN A 266 -9.98 26.79 19.86
C GLN A 266 -8.77 27.28 20.66
N VAL A 267 -7.55 26.90 20.28
CA VAL A 267 -6.31 27.28 20.98
C VAL A 267 -5.81 28.66 20.52
N GLU A 268 -6.00 29.02 19.26
CA GLU A 268 -5.61 30.33 18.69
C GLU A 268 -6.66 31.44 18.86
N SER A 269 -7.79 31.18 19.52
CA SER A 269 -8.80 32.21 19.81
C SER A 269 -8.64 32.82 21.21
N PRO A 270 -7.81 33.88 21.43
CA PRO A 270 -8.05 34.75 22.56
C PRO A 270 -9.39 35.44 22.29
N ALA A 271 -10.42 35.00 23.02
CA ALA A 271 -11.75 35.57 22.98
C ALA A 271 -11.71 37.08 23.30
N LYS A 272 -11.57 37.91 22.26
CA LYS A 272 -11.94 39.33 22.22
C LYS A 272 -11.85 39.84 20.78
N ASP A 273 -12.99 40.33 20.32
CA ASP A 273 -13.17 41.24 19.18
C ASP A 273 -13.05 40.64 17.76
N VAL A 274 -14.06 39.85 17.37
CA VAL A 274 -14.50 39.80 15.97
C VAL A 274 -15.97 40.23 15.91
N ALA A 275 -16.19 41.53 16.07
CA ALA A 275 -17.42 42.18 15.63
C ALA A 275 -17.18 42.68 14.20
N ASP A 276 -17.77 42.00 13.21
CA ASP A 276 -17.76 42.44 11.82
C ASP A 276 -18.62 43.71 11.70
N HIS A 277 -17.96 44.85 11.48
CA HIS A 277 -18.59 46.14 11.19
C HIS A 277 -18.59 46.47 9.69
N SER A 278 -18.81 45.48 8.82
CA SER A 278 -19.15 45.73 7.42
C SER A 278 -20.68 45.86 7.25
N GLY A 279 -21.13 46.98 6.64
CA GLY A 279 -22.55 47.32 6.51
C GLY A 279 -23.36 46.30 5.70
N ASN A 280 -24.68 46.31 5.93
CA ASN A 280 -25.73 45.38 5.48
C ASN A 280 -25.86 45.05 3.95
N GLY A 281 -24.85 45.31 3.12
CA GLY A 281 -24.78 44.90 1.70
C GLY A 281 -23.37 44.52 1.22
N ALA A 282 -22.35 44.54 2.08
CA ALA A 282 -20.96 44.24 1.68
C ALA A 282 -20.64 42.74 1.51
N ASN A 283 -21.58 41.87 1.87
CA ASN A 283 -21.46 40.41 1.81
C ASN A 283 -22.39 39.76 0.76
N GLU A 284 -23.11 40.55 -0.05
CA GLU A 284 -23.94 40.03 -1.13
C GLU A 284 -23.08 39.69 -2.35
N ILE A 285 -22.77 38.40 -2.51
CA ILE A 285 -22.09 37.87 -3.70
C ILE A 285 -23.02 37.84 -4.90
N SER A 286 -22.48 38.13 -6.09
CA SER A 286 -23.28 38.11 -7.32
C SER A 286 -23.82 36.71 -7.63
N PRO A 287 -24.88 36.55 -8.45
CA PRO A 287 -25.37 35.22 -8.83
C PRO A 287 -24.31 34.35 -9.52
N ILE A 288 -23.42 34.95 -10.31
CA ILE A 288 -22.33 34.23 -10.99
C ILE A 288 -21.29 33.76 -9.97
N GLU A 289 -20.88 34.64 -9.07
CA GLU A 289 -19.93 34.31 -8.00
C GLU A 289 -20.50 33.25 -7.04
N SER A 290 -21.81 33.33 -6.74
CA SER A 290 -22.53 32.32 -5.97
C SER A 290 -22.49 30.96 -6.66
N GLN A 291 -22.69 30.92 -7.99
CA GLN A 291 -22.61 29.69 -8.76
C GLN A 291 -21.20 29.09 -8.77
N GLN A 292 -20.16 29.92 -8.91
CA GLN A 292 -18.77 29.50 -8.85
C GLN A 292 -18.41 28.95 -7.46
N LYS A 293 -18.81 29.66 -6.40
CA LYS A 293 -18.64 29.19 -5.02
C LYS A 293 -19.35 27.87 -4.78
N TRP A 294 -20.55 27.69 -5.32
CA TRP A 294 -21.30 26.43 -5.21
C TRP A 294 -20.63 25.26 -5.95
N GLN A 295 -20.04 25.52 -7.12
CA GLN A 295 -19.22 24.51 -7.81
C GLN A 295 -17.97 24.16 -7.02
N ARG A 296 -17.34 25.15 -6.37
CA ARG A 296 -16.17 24.92 -5.53
C ARG A 296 -16.51 24.11 -4.28
N GLU A 297 -17.65 24.39 -3.64
CA GLU A 297 -18.18 23.60 -2.52
C GLU A 297 -18.38 22.13 -2.92
N ALA A 298 -18.93 21.88 -4.11
CA ALA A 298 -19.09 20.52 -4.64
C ALA A 298 -17.73 19.83 -4.85
N GLU A 299 -16.74 20.54 -5.36
CA GLU A 299 -15.39 20.04 -5.56
C GLU A 299 -14.73 19.67 -4.23
N ASP A 300 -14.71 20.60 -3.28
CA ASP A 300 -14.06 20.40 -1.97
C ASP A 300 -14.76 19.30 -1.16
N SER A 301 -16.09 19.22 -1.23
CA SER A 301 -16.88 18.14 -0.60
C SER A 301 -16.51 16.75 -1.12
N VAL A 302 -16.27 16.61 -2.43
CA VAL A 302 -15.84 15.33 -3.02
C VAL A 302 -14.42 14.99 -2.58
N LEU A 303 -13.50 15.95 -2.62
CA LEU A 303 -12.11 15.75 -2.24
C LEU A 303 -12.00 15.33 -0.76
N ASP A 304 -12.63 16.07 0.13
CA ASP A 304 -12.70 15.76 1.57
C ASP A 304 -13.31 14.37 1.80
N ARG A 305 -14.40 14.04 1.10
CA ARG A 305 -15.05 12.74 1.24
C ARG A 305 -14.13 11.59 0.81
N MET A 306 -13.36 11.77 -0.27
CA MET A 306 -12.41 10.77 -0.78
C MET A 306 -11.17 10.63 0.11
N GLU A 307 -10.69 11.74 0.69
CA GLU A 307 -9.60 11.74 1.66
C GLU A 307 -10.00 11.00 2.94
N ARG A 308 -11.16 11.33 3.53
CA ARG A 308 -11.70 10.62 4.70
C ARG A 308 -11.96 9.13 4.45
N ALA A 309 -12.31 8.75 3.22
CA ALA A 309 -12.48 7.35 2.84
C ALA A 309 -11.15 6.59 2.71
N GLY A 310 -10.01 7.29 2.75
CA GLY A 310 -8.67 6.71 2.56
C GLY A 310 -8.39 6.31 1.11
N VAL A 311 -9.07 6.90 0.13
CA VAL A 311 -8.81 6.59 -1.30
C VAL A 311 -8.04 7.70 -2.01
N LEU A 312 -8.02 8.91 -1.46
CA LEU A 312 -7.28 10.06 -1.97
C LEU A 312 -6.22 10.48 -0.95
N ALA A 313 -4.98 10.64 -1.40
CA ALA A 313 -3.89 11.12 -0.55
C ALA A 313 -4.14 12.58 -0.15
N PRO A 314 -3.78 13.01 1.06
CA PRO A 314 -3.72 14.43 1.42
C PRO A 314 -2.78 15.21 0.47
N ASP A 315 -2.92 16.53 0.44
CA ASP A 315 -2.03 17.36 -0.38
C ASP A 315 -0.58 17.29 0.13
N GLY A 316 0.40 17.16 -0.77
CA GLY A 316 1.77 16.81 -0.37
C GLY A 316 2.84 16.97 -1.45
N GLU A 317 4.00 16.33 -1.24
CA GLU A 317 5.16 16.42 -2.16
C GLU A 317 4.80 15.99 -3.58
N ALA A 318 4.10 14.86 -3.73
CA ALA A 318 3.71 14.37 -5.05
C ALA A 318 2.78 15.35 -5.78
N SER A 319 1.79 15.94 -5.08
CA SER A 319 0.91 16.96 -5.66
C SER A 319 1.68 18.16 -6.23
N LYS A 320 2.71 18.63 -5.52
CA LYS A 320 3.56 19.76 -5.97
C LYS A 320 4.32 19.44 -7.25
N VAL A 321 4.80 18.21 -7.40
CA VAL A 321 5.47 17.77 -8.63
C VAL A 321 4.49 17.75 -9.80
N LEU A 322 3.28 17.23 -9.59
CA LEU A 322 2.22 17.25 -10.61
C LEU A 322 1.83 18.68 -10.99
N GLN A 323 1.70 19.56 -9.99
CA GLN A 323 1.37 20.96 -10.18
C GLN A 323 2.43 21.68 -11.02
N ALA A 324 3.72 21.37 -10.83
CA ALA A 324 4.79 21.96 -11.64
C ALA A 324 4.63 21.63 -13.14
N VAL A 325 4.21 20.40 -13.48
CA VAL A 325 3.94 19.99 -14.86
C VAL A 325 2.71 20.72 -15.43
N VAL A 326 1.64 20.86 -14.63
CA VAL A 326 0.43 21.61 -15.03
C VAL A 326 0.73 23.09 -15.25
N ASN A 327 1.48 23.72 -14.35
CA ASN A 327 1.87 25.13 -14.45
C ASN A 327 2.67 25.40 -15.75
N ASN A 328 3.52 24.45 -16.18
CA ASN A 328 4.20 24.57 -17.47
C ASN A 328 3.20 24.70 -18.63
N PHE A 329 2.11 23.93 -18.62
CA PHE A 329 1.07 24.05 -19.65
C PHE A 329 0.33 25.38 -19.58
N GLU A 330 -0.07 25.83 -18.38
CA GLU A 330 -0.79 27.08 -18.21
C GLU A 330 0.01 28.27 -18.75
N VAL A 331 1.30 28.32 -18.42
CA VAL A 331 2.21 29.36 -18.90
C VAL A 331 2.40 29.28 -20.42
N THR A 332 2.74 28.12 -20.97
CA THR A 332 3.06 28.02 -22.41
C THR A 332 1.84 28.12 -23.32
N ASN A 333 0.65 27.81 -22.81
CA ASN A 333 -0.61 27.96 -23.54
C ASN A 333 -1.38 29.24 -23.22
N SER A 334 -0.83 30.11 -22.35
CA SER A 334 -1.49 31.35 -21.91
C SER A 334 -2.90 31.10 -21.36
N LEU A 335 -3.06 30.04 -20.57
CA LEU A 335 -4.32 29.71 -19.92
C LEU A 335 -4.47 30.57 -18.66
N ASN A 336 -5.60 31.24 -18.53
CA ASN A 336 -5.98 31.97 -17.31
C ASN A 336 -7.19 31.27 -16.70
N ILE A 337 -6.93 30.20 -15.95
CA ILE A 337 -7.95 29.38 -15.30
C ILE A 337 -8.16 29.93 -13.88
N GLN A 338 -9.42 30.10 -13.48
CA GLN A 338 -9.80 30.54 -12.14
C GLN A 338 -11.00 29.71 -11.65
N PRO A 339 -10.94 29.14 -10.44
CA PRO A 339 -9.81 29.11 -9.51
C PRO A 339 -8.63 28.27 -10.03
N ASP A 340 -7.46 28.41 -9.39
CA ASP A 340 -6.24 27.70 -9.75
C ASP A 340 -6.43 26.18 -9.78
N VAL A 341 -5.78 25.54 -10.75
CA VAL A 341 -5.81 24.08 -10.90
C VAL A 341 -5.05 23.43 -9.75
N ARG A 342 -5.63 22.39 -9.15
CA ARG A 342 -4.98 21.56 -8.12
C ARG A 342 -4.65 20.18 -8.68
N CYS A 343 -3.64 19.52 -8.11
CA CYS A 343 -3.34 18.13 -8.40
C CYS A 343 -3.42 17.28 -7.13
N ARG A 344 -4.03 16.10 -7.21
CA ARG A 344 -4.12 15.14 -6.09
C ARG A 344 -3.84 13.72 -6.57
N VAL A 345 -3.40 12.86 -5.65
CA VAL A 345 -3.05 11.47 -5.96
C VAL A 345 -4.12 10.53 -5.40
N LEU A 346 -4.73 9.73 -6.27
CA LEU A 346 -5.58 8.61 -5.87
C LEU A 346 -4.68 7.43 -5.47
N LEU A 347 -4.94 6.82 -4.32
CA LEU A 347 -4.04 5.83 -3.71
C LEU A 347 -4.08 4.44 -4.37
N THR A 348 -5.06 4.21 -5.25
CA THR A 348 -5.31 2.90 -5.85
C THR A 348 -4.43 2.60 -7.07
N THR A 349 -4.33 1.31 -7.39
CA THR A 349 -3.51 0.76 -8.48
C THR A 349 -4.12 0.87 -9.89
N PRO A 350 -5.45 0.76 -10.13
CA PRO A 350 -5.99 0.88 -11.48
C PRO A 350 -5.56 2.19 -12.14
N LEU A 351 -5.17 2.12 -13.41
CA LEU A 351 -4.66 3.23 -14.19
C LEU A 351 -5.82 4.14 -14.57
N GLU A 352 -6.00 5.19 -13.79
CA GLU A 352 -7.05 6.17 -14.01
C GLU A 352 -6.58 7.60 -13.74
N THR A 353 -7.22 8.52 -14.46
CA THR A 353 -7.22 9.96 -14.24
C THR A 353 -8.61 10.53 -14.48
N PHE A 354 -8.93 11.59 -13.75
CA PHE A 354 -10.17 12.34 -13.92
C PHE A 354 -10.03 13.73 -13.29
N THR A 355 -11.05 14.56 -13.50
CA THR A 355 -11.19 15.89 -12.89
C THR A 355 -12.33 15.92 -11.88
N ILE A 356 -12.11 16.60 -10.77
CA ILE A 356 -13.15 17.06 -9.85
C ILE A 356 -13.08 18.58 -9.85
N GLY A 357 -13.99 19.25 -10.54
CA GLY A 357 -13.94 20.71 -10.70
C GLY A 357 -12.60 21.13 -11.32
N HIS A 358 -11.81 21.92 -10.59
CA HIS A 358 -10.48 22.38 -10.99
C HIS A 358 -9.34 21.50 -10.44
N THR A 359 -9.66 20.32 -9.89
CA THR A 359 -8.66 19.39 -9.36
C THR A 359 -8.46 18.21 -10.31
N ILE A 360 -7.23 18.03 -10.79
CA ILE A 360 -6.79 16.84 -11.52
C ILE A 360 -6.42 15.76 -10.51
N VAL A 361 -7.01 14.57 -10.67
CA VAL A 361 -6.70 13.40 -9.86
C VAL A 361 -6.03 12.34 -10.73
N ILE A 362 -4.90 11.83 -10.26
CA ILE A 362 -4.15 10.75 -10.92
C ILE A 362 -3.89 9.60 -9.96
N SER A 363 -4.13 8.37 -10.41
CA SER A 363 -3.85 7.16 -9.65
C SER A 363 -2.37 6.91 -9.42
N ARG A 364 -2.04 6.37 -8.24
CA ARG A 364 -0.72 5.89 -7.87
C ARG A 364 -0.20 4.89 -8.89
N GLY A 365 -1.05 3.94 -9.30
CA GLY A 365 -0.64 2.94 -10.29
C GLY A 365 -0.27 3.54 -11.64
N LEU A 366 -0.97 4.60 -12.09
CA LEU A 366 -0.58 5.30 -13.31
C LEU A 366 0.75 6.05 -13.14
N LEU A 367 0.94 6.73 -12.01
CA LEU A 367 2.24 7.36 -11.72
C LEU A 367 3.39 6.35 -11.72
N ASP A 368 3.19 5.15 -11.17
CA ASP A 368 4.22 4.12 -11.10
C ASP A 368 4.71 3.66 -12.48
N VAL A 369 3.81 3.57 -13.47
CA VAL A 369 4.10 2.92 -14.76
C VAL A 369 4.58 3.89 -15.84
N LEU A 370 4.49 5.20 -15.60
CA LEU A 370 4.90 6.21 -16.59
C LEU A 370 6.44 6.24 -16.74
N PRO A 371 6.97 6.11 -17.98
CA PRO A 371 8.41 6.00 -18.19
C PRO A 371 9.15 7.32 -18.00
N ASP A 372 8.50 8.47 -18.21
CA ASP A 372 9.11 9.79 -18.12
C ASP A 372 8.09 10.92 -17.89
N GLU A 373 8.61 12.14 -17.70
CA GLU A 373 7.81 13.35 -17.49
C GLU A 373 6.96 13.72 -18.72
N ALA A 374 7.40 13.43 -19.95
CA ALA A 374 6.62 13.72 -21.15
C ALA A 374 5.35 12.84 -21.21
N SER A 375 5.45 11.59 -20.78
CA SER A 375 4.32 10.67 -20.64
C SER A 375 3.36 11.13 -19.53
N LEU A 376 3.90 11.64 -18.41
CA LEU A 376 3.09 12.28 -17.36
C LEU A 376 2.36 13.53 -17.89
N ALA A 377 3.08 14.38 -18.63
CA ALA A 377 2.51 15.59 -19.21
C ALA A 377 1.39 15.28 -20.21
N MET A 378 1.52 14.21 -21.00
CA MET A 378 0.44 13.72 -21.87
C MET A 378 -0.82 13.42 -21.05
N VAL A 379 -0.70 12.64 -19.99
CA VAL A 379 -1.83 12.27 -19.12
C VAL A 379 -2.47 13.51 -18.49
N LEU A 380 -1.65 14.39 -17.90
CA LEU A 380 -2.16 15.61 -17.24
C LEU A 380 -2.78 16.60 -18.24
N SER A 381 -2.29 16.66 -19.49
CA SER A 381 -2.84 17.54 -20.52
C SER A 381 -4.28 17.20 -20.90
N HIS A 382 -4.66 15.92 -20.82
CA HIS A 382 -6.04 15.47 -21.05
C HIS A 382 -6.99 16.01 -19.99
N GLU A 383 -6.60 15.89 -18.72
CA GLU A 383 -7.42 16.38 -17.60
C GLU A 383 -7.44 17.91 -17.54
N LEU A 384 -6.30 18.57 -17.82
CA LEU A 384 -6.25 20.02 -17.94
C LEU A 384 -7.13 20.52 -19.09
N ALA A 385 -7.24 19.78 -20.18
CA ALA A 385 -8.14 20.11 -21.28
C ALA A 385 -9.62 20.08 -20.85
N HIS A 386 -10.03 19.13 -20.00
CA HIS A 386 -11.37 19.15 -19.41
C HIS A 386 -11.63 20.44 -18.60
N ILE A 387 -10.67 20.87 -17.79
CA ILE A 387 -10.78 22.11 -17.01
C ILE A 387 -10.84 23.33 -17.93
N ALA A 388 -9.94 23.42 -18.92
CA ALA A 388 -9.88 24.54 -19.85
C ALA A 388 -11.13 24.66 -20.75
N LEU A 389 -11.82 23.55 -21.01
CA LEU A 389 -13.10 23.51 -21.73
C LEU A 389 -14.32 23.81 -20.83
N GLY A 390 -14.11 24.00 -19.52
CA GLY A 390 -15.17 24.30 -18.57
C GLY A 390 -16.07 23.10 -18.26
N HIS A 391 -15.58 21.86 -18.42
CA HIS A 391 -16.35 20.67 -18.07
C HIS A 391 -16.52 20.57 -16.55
N SER A 392 -17.64 21.08 -16.03
CA SER A 392 -17.85 21.27 -14.59
C SER A 392 -18.11 19.96 -13.83
N VAL A 393 -17.87 19.98 -12.52
CA VAL A 393 -18.33 18.95 -11.60
C VAL A 393 -19.86 19.00 -11.44
N ASP A 394 -20.48 17.87 -11.11
CA ASP A 394 -21.91 17.83 -10.79
C ASP A 394 -22.16 18.52 -9.45
N THR A 395 -22.86 19.66 -9.49
CA THR A 395 -23.20 20.47 -8.32
C THR A 395 -24.04 19.74 -7.28
N LYS A 396 -24.58 18.55 -7.58
CA LYS A 396 -25.21 17.70 -6.58
C LYS A 396 -24.28 17.39 -5.41
N TYR A 397 -22.97 17.42 -5.61
CA TYR A 397 -22.03 17.10 -4.56
C TYR A 397 -21.82 18.22 -3.53
N ALA A 398 -22.29 19.44 -3.80
CA ALA A 398 -22.31 20.53 -2.82
C ALA A 398 -23.36 20.32 -1.72
N PHE A 399 -24.29 19.39 -1.91
CA PHE A 399 -25.29 19.06 -0.90
C PHE A 399 -24.70 18.07 0.12
N SER A 400 -24.52 18.53 1.35
CA SER A 400 -23.86 17.77 2.42
C SER A 400 -24.56 16.44 2.74
N ASP A 401 -25.89 16.38 2.66
CA ASP A 401 -26.67 15.14 2.85
C ASP A 401 -26.27 14.03 1.86
N ARG A 402 -25.81 14.42 0.66
CA ARG A 402 -25.36 13.47 -0.37
C ARG A 402 -23.94 12.97 -0.13
N MET A 403 -23.17 13.60 0.74
CA MET A 403 -21.82 13.21 1.14
C MET A 403 -21.79 12.37 2.44
N ILE A 404 -22.93 12.25 3.13
CA ILE A 404 -23.04 11.45 4.35
C ILE A 404 -23.42 10.00 3.98
N PHE A 405 -22.39 9.16 3.79
CA PHE A 405 -22.54 7.73 3.52
C PHE A 405 -21.32 6.95 4.04
N PRO A 406 -21.38 5.62 4.24
CA PRO A 406 -20.23 4.81 4.70
C PRO A 406 -19.04 4.83 3.72
N ASP A 407 -17.80 4.71 4.21
CA ASP A 407 -16.58 4.83 3.38
C ASP A 407 -16.51 3.82 2.24
N GLU A 408 -17.02 2.62 2.48
CA GLU A 408 -17.03 1.49 1.54
C GLU A 408 -17.88 1.78 0.29
N ASP A 409 -18.77 2.78 0.38
CA ASP A 409 -19.65 3.20 -0.70
C ASP A 409 -19.05 4.29 -1.61
N VAL A 410 -17.86 4.83 -1.29
CA VAL A 410 -17.24 5.95 -2.01
C VAL A 410 -17.10 5.69 -3.52
N LEU A 411 -16.63 4.50 -3.92
CA LEU A 411 -16.47 4.11 -5.33
C LEU A 411 -17.80 4.01 -6.09
N ARG A 412 -18.92 3.89 -5.37
CA ARG A 412 -20.25 3.73 -5.96
C ARG A 412 -21.01 5.05 -6.00
N LYS A 413 -20.82 5.89 -4.98
CA LYS A 413 -21.55 7.15 -4.79
C LYS A 413 -20.94 8.29 -5.59
N LEU A 414 -19.62 8.28 -5.76
CA LEU A 414 -18.90 9.29 -6.51
C LEU A 414 -18.64 8.77 -7.93
N VAL A 415 -19.22 9.44 -8.92
CA VAL A 415 -19.05 9.14 -10.34
C VAL A 415 -18.43 10.36 -11.00
N MET A 416 -17.25 10.16 -11.60
CA MET A 416 -16.47 11.19 -12.29
C MET A 416 -16.36 10.92 -13.80
N GLN A 417 -17.23 10.04 -14.31
CA GLN A 417 -17.28 9.71 -15.72
C GLN A 417 -17.83 10.89 -16.53
N ARG A 418 -17.15 11.17 -17.65
CA ARG A 418 -17.53 12.17 -18.66
C ARG A 418 -18.23 11.50 -19.83
N SER A 419 -18.96 12.31 -20.59
CA SER A 419 -19.58 11.87 -21.83
C SER A 419 -18.53 11.61 -22.92
N GLU A 420 -18.88 10.81 -23.94
CA GLU A 420 -17.98 10.57 -25.07
C GLU A 420 -17.64 11.86 -25.82
N THR A 421 -18.59 12.79 -25.92
CA THR A 421 -18.37 14.10 -26.55
C THR A 421 -17.36 14.95 -25.78
N ASP A 422 -17.42 14.92 -24.45
CA ASP A 422 -16.49 15.65 -23.60
C ASP A 422 -15.07 15.07 -23.71
N GLU A 423 -14.94 13.74 -23.72
CA GLU A 423 -13.66 13.05 -23.87
C GLU A 423 -13.02 13.36 -25.24
N MET A 424 -13.79 13.33 -26.33
CA MET A 424 -13.31 13.69 -27.66
C MET A 424 -12.87 15.16 -27.76
N ALA A 425 -13.62 16.08 -27.13
CA ALA A 425 -13.25 17.49 -27.08
C ALA A 425 -11.96 17.70 -26.28
N ALA A 426 -11.81 17.00 -25.15
CA ALA A 426 -10.62 17.04 -24.33
C ALA A 426 -9.39 16.47 -25.04
N ASP A 427 -9.49 15.32 -25.72
CA ASP A 427 -8.40 14.75 -26.52
C ASP A 427 -7.87 15.75 -27.57
N LYS A 428 -8.79 16.42 -28.26
CA LYS A 428 -8.44 17.44 -29.26
C LYS A 428 -7.72 18.62 -28.61
N LYS A 429 -8.26 19.12 -27.49
CA LYS A 429 -7.67 20.25 -26.79
C LYS A 429 -6.34 19.89 -26.14
N ALA A 430 -6.20 18.71 -25.57
CA ALA A 430 -4.95 18.18 -25.01
C ALA A 430 -3.85 18.09 -26.08
N SER A 431 -4.19 17.65 -27.28
CA SER A 431 -3.26 17.67 -28.42
C SER A 431 -2.81 19.08 -28.82
N GLU A 432 -3.66 20.10 -28.67
CA GLU A 432 -3.25 21.51 -28.81
C GLU A 432 -2.31 21.94 -27.67
N LEU A 433 -2.66 21.62 -26.42
CA LEU A 433 -1.87 21.96 -25.24
C LEU A 433 -0.44 21.38 -25.33
N LEU A 434 -0.33 20.12 -25.74
CA LEU A 434 0.95 19.42 -25.90
C LEU A 434 1.83 20.01 -26.99
N ARG A 435 1.27 20.42 -28.13
CA ARG A 435 2.04 21.04 -29.22
C ARG A 435 2.67 22.37 -28.80
N ASN A 436 2.01 23.07 -27.89
CA ASN A 436 2.46 24.34 -27.32
C ASN A 436 3.10 24.14 -25.94
N SER A 437 3.79 23.03 -25.71
CA SER A 437 4.41 22.71 -24.41
C SER A 437 5.91 22.43 -24.57
N PRO A 438 6.70 22.44 -23.47
CA PRO A 438 8.10 22.02 -23.51
C PRO A 438 8.26 20.51 -23.84
N TYR A 439 7.17 19.74 -23.86
CA TYR A 439 7.18 18.30 -24.07
C TYR A 439 6.98 17.89 -25.54
N LYS A 440 6.64 18.83 -26.44
CA LYS A 440 6.24 18.56 -27.83
C LYS A 440 7.24 17.68 -28.61
N ASP A 441 8.53 17.82 -28.34
CA ASP A 441 9.61 17.10 -29.04
C ASP A 441 9.96 15.75 -28.36
N LYS A 442 9.29 15.40 -27.25
CA LYS A 442 9.52 14.19 -26.45
C LYS A 442 8.32 13.25 -26.40
N LEU A 443 7.29 13.50 -27.22
CA LEU A 443 6.03 12.73 -27.21
C LEU A 443 6.16 11.32 -27.77
N ALA A 444 7.30 10.96 -28.39
CA ALA A 444 7.56 9.62 -28.89
C ALA A 444 7.40 8.55 -27.79
N ASN A 445 7.92 8.82 -26.58
CA ASN A 445 7.80 7.90 -25.44
C ASN A 445 6.37 7.85 -24.88
N ALA A 446 5.66 8.98 -24.87
CA ALA A 446 4.24 9.02 -24.48
C ALA A 446 3.38 8.16 -25.43
N GLY A 447 3.64 8.24 -26.74
CA GLY A 447 3.02 7.36 -27.73
C GLY A 447 3.41 5.88 -27.55
N LEU A 448 4.67 5.59 -27.21
CA LEU A 448 5.12 4.22 -26.88
C LEU A 448 4.41 3.66 -25.65
N PHE A 449 4.18 4.48 -24.62
CA PHE A 449 3.39 4.10 -23.45
C PHE A 449 1.97 3.68 -23.84
N LEU A 450 1.30 4.47 -24.69
CA LEU A 450 -0.03 4.11 -25.20
C LEU A 450 -0.02 2.82 -26.02
N ARG A 451 1.00 2.59 -26.86
CA ARG A 451 1.19 1.31 -27.59
C ARG A 451 1.37 0.13 -26.64
N ALA A 452 2.17 0.29 -25.60
CA ALA A 452 2.34 -0.74 -24.59
C ALA A 452 1.01 -1.00 -23.88
N LEU A 453 0.29 0.03 -23.44
CA LEU A 453 -1.01 -0.13 -22.80
C LEU A 453 -2.01 -0.86 -23.70
N GLN A 454 -2.12 -0.47 -24.97
CA GLN A 454 -2.98 -1.13 -25.96
C GLN A 454 -2.59 -2.61 -26.16
N ALA A 455 -1.28 -2.90 -26.24
CA ALA A 455 -0.76 -4.25 -26.44
C ALA A 455 -1.04 -5.18 -25.25
N HIS A 456 -1.28 -4.63 -24.06
CA HIS A 456 -1.58 -5.37 -22.83
C HIS A 456 -3.06 -5.25 -22.40
N ALA A 457 -3.88 -4.46 -23.09
CA ALA A 457 -5.24 -4.12 -22.66
C ALA A 457 -6.23 -5.31 -22.69
N HIS A 458 -5.91 -6.38 -23.41
CA HIS A 458 -6.70 -7.61 -23.39
C HIS A 458 -6.39 -8.46 -22.15
N GLU A 459 -5.13 -8.52 -21.73
CA GLU A 459 -4.71 -9.26 -20.54
C GLU A 459 -4.96 -8.51 -19.23
N LEU A 460 -4.71 -7.19 -19.21
CA LEU A 460 -4.72 -6.36 -18.00
C LEU A 460 -6.06 -5.64 -17.81
N THR A 461 -7.13 -6.43 -17.75
CA THR A 461 -8.51 -5.94 -17.75
C THR A 461 -8.91 -5.17 -16.50
N TRP A 462 -8.37 -5.51 -15.34
CA TRP A 462 -8.64 -4.82 -14.07
C TRP A 462 -7.74 -3.61 -13.88
N LEU A 463 -6.49 -3.69 -14.33
CA LEU A 463 -5.55 -2.58 -14.27
C LEU A 463 -6.05 -1.38 -15.08
N ILE A 464 -6.77 -1.60 -16.18
CA ILE A 464 -7.36 -0.54 -17.02
C ILE A 464 -8.86 -0.31 -16.76
N ASP A 465 -9.43 -0.88 -15.68
CA ASP A 465 -10.80 -0.62 -15.27
C ASP A 465 -10.82 0.46 -14.16
N PRO A 466 -11.15 1.72 -14.49
CA PRO A 466 -11.10 2.83 -13.54
C PRO A 466 -12.20 2.69 -12.47
N ASN A 467 -11.90 3.15 -11.26
CA ASN A 467 -12.87 3.19 -10.18
C ASN A 467 -13.85 4.36 -10.38
N PHE A 468 -13.35 5.55 -10.73
CA PHE A 468 -14.13 6.79 -10.77
C PHE A 468 -14.29 7.37 -12.18
N GLY A 469 -13.20 7.42 -12.94
CA GLY A 469 -13.12 8.10 -14.24
C GLY A 469 -13.50 7.25 -15.46
N ASN A 470 -13.11 7.74 -16.64
CA ASN A 470 -13.26 7.02 -17.92
C ASN A 470 -12.06 6.10 -18.16
N ARG A 471 -12.27 5.07 -18.97
CA ARG A 471 -11.23 4.10 -19.34
C ARG A 471 -10.24 4.74 -20.31
N MET A 472 -8.94 4.49 -20.12
CA MET A 472 -7.93 4.84 -21.13
C MET A 472 -7.91 3.84 -22.30
N ALA A 473 -8.15 2.56 -22.01
CA ALA A 473 -8.09 1.47 -22.99
C ALA A 473 -9.10 0.35 -22.66
N LYS A 474 -9.50 -0.41 -23.68
CA LYS A 474 -10.24 -1.68 -23.50
C LYS A 474 -10.05 -2.59 -24.71
N GLY A 475 -9.67 -3.84 -24.45
CA GLY A 475 -9.47 -4.82 -25.53
C GLY A 475 -8.29 -4.41 -26.41
N ARG A 476 -8.56 -3.96 -27.63
CA ARG A 476 -7.54 -3.42 -28.56
C ARG A 476 -7.73 -1.93 -28.86
N GLU A 477 -8.71 -1.29 -28.23
CA GLU A 477 -9.06 0.10 -28.47
C GLU A 477 -8.43 0.98 -27.38
N LEU A 478 -7.83 2.08 -27.81
CA LEU A 478 -7.46 3.21 -26.95
C LEU A 478 -8.56 4.26 -27.08
N PHE A 479 -9.05 4.77 -25.96
CA PHE A 479 -10.11 5.78 -25.93
C PHE A 479 -9.60 7.20 -25.71
N ARG A 480 -8.38 7.35 -25.17
CA ARG A 480 -7.76 8.63 -24.87
C ARG A 480 -6.45 8.78 -25.64
N MET A 481 -6.20 9.98 -26.15
CA MET A 481 -4.96 10.38 -26.81
C MET A 481 -4.52 9.47 -27.97
N ALA A 482 -5.47 8.82 -28.66
CA ALA A 482 -5.18 7.82 -29.70
C ALA A 482 -4.36 8.38 -30.88
N SER A 483 -4.42 9.69 -31.13
CA SER A 483 -3.62 10.37 -32.15
C SER A 483 -2.10 10.26 -31.89
N LEU A 484 -1.67 10.25 -30.63
CA LEU A 484 -0.26 10.14 -30.27
C LEU A 484 0.27 8.73 -30.52
N GLU A 485 -0.55 7.70 -30.28
CA GLU A 485 -0.22 6.30 -30.59
C GLU A 485 0.10 6.13 -32.08
N GLN A 486 -0.71 6.73 -32.96
CA GLN A 486 -0.51 6.63 -34.42
C GLN A 486 0.82 7.22 -34.87
N SER A 487 1.26 8.30 -34.23
CA SER A 487 2.54 8.97 -34.51
C SER A 487 3.74 8.32 -33.81
N ALA A 488 3.51 7.33 -32.94
CA ALA A 488 4.56 6.74 -32.11
C ALA A 488 5.51 5.84 -32.92
N PRO A 489 6.77 5.70 -32.47
CA PRO A 489 7.66 4.64 -32.95
C PRO A 489 7.08 3.25 -32.71
N GLN A 490 7.48 2.27 -33.53
CA GLN A 490 7.04 0.88 -33.33
C GLN A 490 7.52 0.35 -31.99
N LEU A 491 6.64 -0.37 -31.28
CA LEU A 491 7.00 -1.03 -30.03
C LEU A 491 7.93 -2.22 -30.32
N GLN A 492 9.18 -2.09 -29.89
CA GLN A 492 10.25 -3.07 -29.98
C GLN A 492 10.48 -3.68 -28.60
N ARG A 493 9.84 -4.83 -28.36
CA ARG A 493 9.88 -5.51 -27.06
C ARG A 493 11.31 -5.89 -26.65
N GLY A 494 12.10 -6.41 -27.58
CA GLY A 494 13.49 -6.80 -27.39
C GLY A 494 14.52 -5.68 -27.22
N ASP A 495 14.21 -4.45 -27.62
CA ASP A 495 15.16 -3.33 -27.54
C ASP A 495 15.23 -2.78 -26.11
N VAL A 496 16.29 -3.11 -25.37
CA VAL A 496 16.51 -2.70 -23.98
C VAL A 496 16.50 -1.17 -23.79
N HIS A 497 16.81 -0.38 -24.83
CA HIS A 497 16.82 1.08 -24.77
C HIS A 497 15.43 1.69 -24.91
N GLN A 498 14.45 0.94 -25.44
CA GLN A 498 13.08 1.43 -25.63
C GLN A 498 12.18 1.11 -24.43
N LEU A 499 12.20 1.96 -23.41
CA LEU A 499 11.37 1.78 -22.21
C LEU A 499 9.99 2.43 -22.37
N ALA A 500 8.99 1.64 -22.76
CA ALA A 500 7.64 2.13 -23.01
C ALA A 500 6.80 2.30 -21.73
N ALA A 501 7.01 1.45 -20.72
CA ALA A 501 6.33 1.52 -19.43
C ALA A 501 7.20 0.88 -18.35
N LEU A 502 6.97 1.28 -17.10
CA LEU A 502 7.64 0.74 -15.91
C LEU A 502 6.82 -0.37 -15.24
N PRO A 503 7.43 -1.20 -14.38
CA PRO A 503 6.69 -2.07 -13.48
C PRO A 503 5.91 -1.27 -12.43
N LEU A 504 4.91 -1.91 -11.84
CA LEU A 504 4.13 -1.32 -10.74
C LEU A 504 4.99 -1.16 -9.48
N GLY A 505 4.73 -0.09 -8.71
CA GLY A 505 5.48 0.25 -7.51
C GLY A 505 6.85 0.90 -7.76
N SER A 506 7.13 1.38 -8.98
CA SER A 506 8.46 1.91 -9.35
C SER A 506 8.74 3.34 -8.87
N ARG A 507 7.70 4.15 -8.62
CA ARG A 507 7.89 5.60 -8.42
C ARG A 507 7.25 6.14 -7.16
N VAL A 508 6.20 5.53 -6.65
CA VAL A 508 5.42 6.15 -5.59
C VAL A 508 5.61 5.46 -4.25
N LYS A 509 6.00 6.25 -3.24
CA LYS A 509 6.04 5.82 -1.84
C LYS A 509 4.81 6.37 -1.13
N LEU A 510 4.03 5.45 -0.55
CA LEU A 510 2.88 5.72 0.31
C LEU A 510 3.30 5.51 1.76
N ASP A 511 3.05 6.49 2.61
CA ASP A 511 3.08 6.30 4.05
C ASP A 511 1.77 5.63 4.51
N PRO A 512 1.82 4.41 5.09
CA PRO A 512 0.60 3.73 5.55
C PRO A 512 -0.11 4.40 6.73
N TRP A 513 0.57 5.28 7.47
CA TRP A 513 0.01 5.90 8.67
C TRP A 513 -0.99 7.01 8.30
N ASP A 514 -0.51 8.05 7.63
CA ASP A 514 -1.25 9.28 7.31
C ASP A 514 -1.60 9.44 5.82
N ASP A 515 -1.34 8.39 5.03
CA ASP A 515 -1.62 8.31 3.60
C ASP A 515 -0.85 9.31 2.72
N GLN A 516 0.17 9.98 3.25
CA GLN A 516 1.00 10.88 2.47
C GLN A 516 1.74 10.15 1.34
N VAL A 517 1.84 10.84 0.21
CA VAL A 517 2.47 10.32 -1.00
C VAL A 517 3.68 11.16 -1.40
N SER A 518 4.80 10.47 -1.63
CA SER A 518 6.04 11.04 -2.13
C SER A 518 6.57 10.25 -3.33
N LEU A 519 7.44 10.88 -4.13
CA LEU A 519 8.11 10.22 -5.25
C LEU A 519 9.43 9.62 -4.80
N GLN A 520 9.67 8.37 -5.18
CA GLN A 520 10.87 7.61 -4.88
C GLN A 520 12.09 8.23 -5.58
N LYS A 521 13.15 8.46 -4.81
CA LYS A 521 14.40 9.09 -5.28
C LYS A 521 15.48 8.06 -5.65
N SER A 522 15.10 6.84 -6.02
CA SER A 522 16.05 5.77 -6.34
C SER A 522 16.78 6.03 -7.65
N LYS A 523 18.06 5.67 -7.69
CA LYS A 523 18.86 5.74 -8.91
C LYS A 523 18.35 4.71 -9.93
N PRO A 524 18.18 5.08 -11.21
CA PRO A 524 17.85 4.12 -12.24
C PRO A 524 18.86 2.98 -12.29
N VAL A 525 18.37 1.75 -12.35
CA VAL A 525 19.20 0.55 -12.53
C VAL A 525 19.31 0.28 -14.03
N PRO A 526 20.51 0.03 -14.58
CA PRO A 526 20.64 -0.31 -16.00
C PRO A 526 19.92 -1.62 -16.30
N LEU A 527 19.07 -1.61 -17.32
CA LEU A 527 18.43 -2.81 -17.85
C LEU A 527 19.48 -3.60 -18.64
N LEU A 528 19.62 -4.89 -18.34
CA LEU A 528 20.60 -5.77 -19.00
C LEU A 528 19.94 -6.58 -20.11
N THR A 529 18.66 -6.88 -19.95
CA THR A 529 17.87 -7.67 -20.90
C THR A 529 16.48 -7.07 -21.08
N ALA A 530 15.80 -7.46 -22.17
CA ALA A 530 14.41 -7.05 -22.41
C ALA A 530 13.45 -7.51 -21.30
N ARG A 531 13.81 -8.58 -20.56
CA ARG A 531 13.03 -9.11 -19.44
C ARG A 531 13.00 -8.16 -18.26
N ASP A 532 14.02 -7.32 -18.11
CA ASP A 532 14.14 -6.39 -16.98
C ASP A 532 13.16 -5.22 -17.11
N LYS A 533 12.57 -4.99 -18.29
CA LYS A 533 11.61 -3.91 -18.55
C LYS A 533 10.30 -4.07 -17.76
N MET A 534 9.80 -5.30 -17.65
CA MET A 534 8.62 -5.67 -16.86
C MET A 534 7.43 -4.68 -16.96
N PRO A 535 6.98 -4.30 -18.17
CA PRO A 535 5.97 -3.25 -18.32
C PRO A 535 4.66 -3.65 -17.62
N PHE A 536 4.16 -2.81 -16.72
CA PHE A 536 2.94 -3.03 -15.94
C PHE A 536 2.98 -4.27 -15.03
N GLU A 537 4.13 -4.89 -14.80
CA GLU A 537 4.23 -6.08 -13.97
C GLU A 537 4.33 -5.76 -12.48
N VAL A 538 3.78 -6.63 -11.65
CA VAL A 538 4.05 -6.67 -10.22
C VAL A 538 5.48 -7.15 -9.98
N THR A 539 6.19 -6.47 -9.08
CA THR A 539 7.54 -6.80 -8.66
C THR A 539 7.62 -7.02 -7.14
N PRO A 540 8.61 -7.79 -6.66
CA PRO A 540 8.90 -7.89 -5.23
C PRO A 540 9.22 -6.54 -4.61
N MET A 541 8.80 -6.32 -3.37
CA MET A 541 9.03 -5.07 -2.64
C MET A 541 10.02 -5.29 -1.51
N PHE A 542 11.01 -4.40 -1.42
CA PHE A 542 12.01 -4.38 -0.35
C PHE A 542 12.08 -2.96 0.24
N PRO A 543 11.16 -2.60 1.15
CA PRO A 543 11.18 -1.28 1.77
C PRO A 543 12.45 -1.09 2.60
N ASN A 544 13.01 0.12 2.57
CA ASN A 544 14.10 0.51 3.47
C ASN A 544 13.50 0.71 4.88
N LEU A 545 13.72 -0.24 5.80
CA LEU A 545 13.20 -0.08 7.17
C LEU A 545 14.05 0.92 7.92
N ALA A 546 13.38 1.85 8.58
CA ALA A 546 13.95 2.82 9.51
C ALA A 546 13.04 2.89 10.73
N ARG A 547 13.59 3.24 11.89
CA ARG A 547 12.80 3.48 13.10
C ARG A 547 12.34 4.93 13.11
N THR A 548 11.07 5.16 13.41
CA THR A 548 10.52 6.48 13.63
C THR A 548 11.05 6.98 14.98
N THR A 549 11.84 8.05 14.96
CA THR A 549 12.36 8.66 16.19
C THR A 549 11.32 9.60 16.79
N ASN A 550 11.26 9.68 18.12
CA ASN A 550 10.53 10.77 18.76
C ASN A 550 11.21 12.09 18.40
N ALA A 551 10.44 13.15 18.13
CA ALA A 551 10.96 14.50 17.95
C ALA A 551 11.85 14.96 19.13
N ALA A 552 11.64 14.40 20.32
CA ALA A 552 12.46 14.62 21.51
C ALA A 552 13.91 14.07 21.39
N ASP A 553 14.12 12.97 20.67
CA ASP A 553 15.44 12.33 20.53
C ASP A 553 16.32 13.01 19.48
N VAL A 554 15.71 13.68 18.49
CA VAL A 554 16.42 14.48 17.48
C VAL A 554 17.12 15.69 18.13
N VAL A 555 16.50 16.31 19.14
CA VAL A 555 17.11 17.42 19.90
C VAL A 555 18.25 16.95 20.80
N ALA A 556 18.21 15.70 21.28
CA ALA A 556 19.30 15.11 22.05
C ALA A 556 20.51 14.74 21.17
N GLN A 557 20.28 14.28 19.93
CA GLN A 557 21.33 13.96 18.96
C GLN A 557 22.02 15.19 18.35
N GLN A 558 21.36 16.35 18.31
CA GLN A 558 21.99 17.62 17.88
C GLN A 558 22.76 18.34 19.01
N LYS A 559 22.69 17.83 20.25
CA LYS A 559 23.40 18.37 21.42
C LYS A 559 24.56 17.49 21.91
N GLN A 560 24.88 16.43 21.17
CA GLN A 560 26.15 15.70 21.26
C GLN A 560 26.97 15.99 20.01
#